data_AF-A0A317H464-F1
#
_entry.id   AF-A0A317H464-F1
#
_cell.length_a   1.000
_cell.length_b   1.000
_cell.length_c   1.000
_cell.angle_alpha   90.00
_cell.angle_beta   90.00
_cell.angle_gamma   90.00
#
_symmetry.space_group_name_H-M   'P 1'
#
loop_
_entity.id
_entity.type
_entity.pdbx_description
1 polymer ?
#
loop_
_entity_poly.entity_id
_entity_poly.type
_entity_poly.pdbx_seq_one_letter_code
_entity_poly.pdbx_strand_id
1 'polypeptide(L)'
;MINQNFVIVGAIISTVGGLSYLIDTLKGNVKPNKVSYLVWSIAPLIAFFAEMKQGVGLQSLMTLTVVFLPFAVFVASFVNKNAKWKLTYFDVTCGALSLVGLVLWYITKSGNIAIFLSILADFLAAVPTIVKAFNYPETESAWPYFTATISAALTLLTIQMWNFAT
;
A
#
# COMPACT_ATOMS: atom_id res chain seq x y z
N MET A 1 3.58 -22.44 -11.29
CA MET A 1 4.54 -22.41 -10.17
C MET A 1 5.88 -21.97 -10.72
N ILE A 2 6.27 -20.71 -10.50
CA ILE A 2 7.51 -20.13 -11.06
C ILE A 2 8.60 -20.00 -9.98
N ASN A 3 9.83 -19.68 -10.40
CA ASN A 3 10.96 -19.50 -9.49
C ASN A 3 10.71 -18.33 -8.51
N GLN A 4 11.10 -18.49 -7.23
CA GLN A 4 10.92 -17.47 -6.18
C GLN A 4 11.59 -16.12 -6.50
N ASN A 5 12.66 -16.13 -7.32
CA ASN A 5 13.36 -14.90 -7.73
C ASN A 5 12.47 -13.94 -8.54
N PHE A 6 11.32 -14.39 -9.07
CA PHE A 6 10.35 -13.51 -9.73
C PHE A 6 9.73 -12.48 -8.79
N VAL A 7 9.82 -12.65 -7.46
CA VAL A 7 9.46 -11.60 -6.49
C VAL A 7 10.32 -10.34 -6.69
N ILE A 8 11.59 -10.48 -7.06
CA ILE A 8 12.49 -9.34 -7.34
C ILE A 8 12.00 -8.59 -8.59
N VAL A 9 11.60 -9.33 -9.63
CA VAL A 9 11.05 -8.75 -10.86
C VAL A 9 9.76 -7.99 -10.57
N GLY A 10 8.85 -8.59 -9.80
CA GLY A 10 7.64 -7.92 -9.34
C GLY A 10 7.93 -6.64 -8.56
N ALA A 11 8.86 -6.69 -7.60
CA ALA A 11 9.26 -5.53 -6.80
C ALA A 11 9.80 -4.39 -7.67
N ILE A 12 10.64 -4.67 -8.68
CA ILE A 12 11.15 -3.67 -9.62
C ILE A 12 9.99 -3.05 -10.42
N ILE A 13 9.08 -3.87 -10.97
CA ILE A 13 7.93 -3.40 -11.74
C ILE A 13 7.05 -2.46 -10.90
N SER A 14 6.70 -2.88 -9.67
CA SER A 14 5.89 -2.06 -8.76
C SER A 14 6.60 -0.77 -8.35
N THR A 15 7.92 -0.81 -8.15
CA THR A 15 8.74 0.36 -7.82
C THR A 15 8.72 1.39 -8.96
N VAL A 16 8.90 0.94 -10.20
CA VAL A 16 8.83 1.82 -11.39
C VAL A 16 7.46 2.48 -11.51
N GLY A 17 6.37 1.74 -11.29
CA GLY A 17 5.02 2.30 -11.26
C GLY A 17 4.81 3.34 -10.16
N GLY A 18 5.27 3.05 -8.94
CA GLY A 18 5.21 3.98 -7.82
C GLY A 18 6.02 5.26 -8.05
N LEU A 19 7.21 5.15 -8.65
CA LEU A 19 8.04 6.30 -9.04
C LEU A 19 7.37 7.15 -10.12
N SER A 20 6.75 6.52 -11.13
CA SER A 20 5.94 7.22 -12.13
C SER A 20 4.83 8.04 -11.46
N TYR A 21 4.10 7.44 -10.52
CA TYR A 21 3.02 8.13 -9.82
C TYR A 21 3.51 9.29 -8.96
N LEU A 22 4.66 9.14 -8.30
CA LEU A 22 5.31 10.23 -7.57
C LEU A 22 5.67 11.40 -8.49
N ILE A 23 6.26 11.11 -9.65
CA ILE A 23 6.60 12.13 -10.65
C ILE A 23 5.35 12.84 -11.13
N ASP A 24 4.27 12.11 -11.44
CA ASP A 24 3.00 12.70 -11.87
C ASP A 24 2.34 13.52 -10.77
N THR A 25 2.49 13.12 -9.50
CA THR A 25 2.04 13.90 -8.33
C THR A 25 2.80 15.21 -8.24
N LEU A 26 4.13 15.17 -8.38
CA LEU A 26 4.98 16.35 -8.35
C LEU A 26 4.72 17.29 -9.54
N LYS A 27 4.33 16.75 -10.71
CA LYS A 27 3.88 17.53 -11.87
C LYS A 27 2.45 18.07 -11.71
N GLY A 28 1.65 17.49 -10.82
CA GLY A 28 0.25 17.87 -10.60
C GLY A 28 -0.71 17.24 -11.61
N ASN A 29 -0.26 16.21 -12.33
CA ASN A 29 -1.06 15.43 -13.28
C ASN A 29 -2.06 14.55 -12.54
N VAL A 30 -1.71 14.08 -11.34
CA VAL A 30 -2.57 13.29 -10.46
C VAL A 30 -2.79 14.00 -9.14
N LYS A 31 -3.89 13.67 -8.46
CA LYS A 31 -4.29 14.27 -7.17
C LYS A 31 -4.45 13.17 -6.12
N PRO A 32 -3.38 12.69 -5.48
CA PRO A 32 -3.44 11.52 -4.60
C PRO A 32 -4.45 11.68 -3.46
N ASN A 33 -5.15 10.59 -3.09
CA ASN A 33 -5.99 10.61 -1.90
C ASN A 33 -5.09 10.51 -0.67
N LYS A 34 -4.97 11.62 0.08
CA LYS A 34 -4.04 11.73 1.20
C LYS A 34 -4.27 10.69 2.29
N VAL A 35 -5.52 10.27 2.51
CA VAL A 35 -5.83 9.28 3.54
C VAL A 35 -5.28 7.91 3.13
N SER A 36 -5.55 7.47 1.90
CA SER A 36 -5.04 6.19 1.39
C SER A 36 -3.52 6.12 1.44
N TYR A 37 -2.83 7.13 0.90
CA TYR A 37 -1.36 7.14 0.85
C TYR A 37 -0.71 7.27 2.23
N LEU A 38 -1.37 7.95 3.18
CA LEU A 38 -0.92 7.98 4.56
C LEU A 38 -1.02 6.60 5.20
N VAL A 39 -2.18 5.95 5.08
CA VAL A 39 -2.39 4.63 5.69
C VAL A 39 -1.47 3.57 5.07
N TRP A 40 -1.29 3.59 3.74
CA TRP A 40 -0.33 2.74 3.04
C TRP A 40 1.13 3.00 3.40
N SER A 41 1.45 4.13 4.03
CA SER A 41 2.78 4.35 4.63
C SER A 41 2.87 3.86 6.08
N ILE A 42 1.78 3.98 6.85
CA ILE A 42 1.74 3.60 8.26
C ILE A 42 1.67 2.08 8.43
N ALA A 43 0.87 1.38 7.63
CA ALA A 43 0.71 -0.07 7.72
C ALA A 43 2.06 -0.83 7.64
N PRO A 44 2.89 -0.65 6.59
CA PRO A 44 4.21 -1.28 6.51
C PRO A 44 5.18 -0.80 7.59
N LEU A 45 5.04 0.43 8.09
CA LEU A 45 5.85 0.91 9.21
C LEU A 45 5.55 0.15 10.50
N ILE A 46 4.26 -0.14 10.78
CA ILE A 46 3.89 -0.98 11.94
C ILE A 46 4.38 -2.42 11.74
N ALA A 47 4.25 -2.97 10.52
CA ALA A 47 4.77 -4.30 10.18
C ALA A 47 6.29 -4.39 10.42
N PHE A 48 7.06 -3.39 9.99
CA PHE A 48 8.50 -3.30 10.25
C PHE A 48 8.83 -3.40 11.74
N PHE A 49 8.18 -2.60 12.60
CA PHE A 49 8.43 -2.67 14.04
C PHE A 49 8.00 -4.01 14.65
N ALA A 50 6.93 -4.63 14.14
CA ALA A 50 6.50 -5.95 14.57
C ALA A 50 7.51 -7.05 14.19
N GLU A 51 8.10 -6.97 12.99
CA GLU A 51 9.15 -7.87 12.51
C GLU A 51 10.44 -7.72 13.32
N MET A 52 10.84 -6.47 13.62
CA MET A 52 11.97 -6.21 14.50
C MET A 52 11.79 -6.83 15.89
N LYS A 53 10.60 -6.68 16.49
CA LYS A 53 10.28 -7.27 17.80
C LYS A 53 10.30 -8.80 17.78
N GLN A 54 9.98 -9.41 16.64
CA GLN A 54 10.02 -10.86 16.43
C GLN A 54 11.40 -11.40 16.06
N GLY A 55 12.42 -10.54 15.92
CA GLY A 55 13.78 -10.96 15.60
C GLY A 55 14.00 -11.36 14.14
N VAL A 56 13.13 -10.90 13.22
CA VAL A 56 13.25 -11.15 11.76
C VAL A 56 14.57 -10.60 11.19
N GLY A 57 15.21 -9.65 11.88
CA GLY A 57 16.56 -9.19 11.55
C GLY A 57 16.59 -8.28 10.33
N LEU A 58 17.64 -8.39 9.51
CA LEU A 58 17.92 -7.49 8.38
C LEU A 58 16.81 -7.50 7.32
N GLN A 59 16.09 -8.61 7.20
CA GLN A 59 14.99 -8.79 6.26
C GLN A 59 13.84 -7.79 6.51
N SER A 60 13.66 -7.34 7.76
CA SER A 60 12.67 -6.31 8.09
C SER A 60 12.92 -4.97 7.38
N LEU A 61 14.17 -4.68 7.00
CA LEU A 61 14.46 -3.48 6.20
C LEU A 61 13.76 -3.51 4.84
N MET A 62 13.47 -4.69 4.27
CA MET A 62 12.70 -4.78 3.03
C MET A 62 11.26 -4.31 3.23
N THR A 63 10.66 -4.56 4.40
CA THR A 63 9.33 -4.05 4.74
C THR A 63 9.37 -2.53 4.93
N LEU A 64 10.44 -2.01 5.54
CA LEU A 64 10.65 -0.57 5.69
C LEU A 64 10.76 0.15 4.33
N THR A 65 11.37 -0.47 3.30
CA THR A 65 11.48 0.20 2.00
C THR A 65 10.13 0.48 1.35
N VAL A 66 9.11 -0.34 1.65
CA VAL A 66 7.72 -0.16 1.17
C VAL A 66 7.10 1.12 1.70
N VAL A 67 7.56 1.64 2.85
CA VAL A 67 7.07 2.91 3.44
C VAL A 67 7.39 4.11 2.55
N PHE A 68 8.57 4.14 1.91
CA PHE A 68 9.10 5.36 1.31
C PHE A 68 8.27 5.89 0.15
N LEU A 69 7.81 5.03 -0.78
CA LEU A 69 7.06 5.48 -1.96
C LEU A 69 5.69 6.07 -1.61
N PRO A 70 4.81 5.38 -0.85
CA PRO A 70 3.53 5.95 -0.43
C PRO A 70 3.71 7.21 0.41
N PHE A 71 4.71 7.23 1.30
CA PHE A 71 5.00 8.41 2.11
C PHE A 71 5.49 9.59 1.26
N ALA A 72 6.36 9.36 0.28
CA ALA A 72 6.82 10.39 -0.64
C ALA A 72 5.67 10.97 -1.46
N VAL A 73 4.75 10.13 -1.92
CA VAL A 73 3.53 10.58 -2.63
C VAL A 73 2.62 11.40 -1.70
N PHE A 74 2.43 10.94 -0.46
CA PHE A 74 1.68 11.68 0.55
C PHE A 74 2.28 13.08 0.76
N VAL A 75 3.60 13.19 0.99
CA VAL A 75 4.29 14.48 1.15
C VAL A 75 4.19 15.34 -0.12
N ALA A 76 4.45 14.75 -1.29
CA ALA A 76 4.37 15.45 -2.58
C ALA A 76 2.97 16.06 -2.84
N SER A 77 1.91 15.41 -2.37
CA SER A 77 0.54 15.90 -2.49
C SER A 77 0.24 17.20 -1.72
N PHE A 78 1.12 17.62 -0.81
CA PHE A 78 1.05 18.92 -0.12
C PHE A 78 1.90 19.99 -0.80
N VAL A 79 2.98 19.59 -1.48
CA VAL A 79 3.92 20.51 -2.14
C VAL A 79 3.32 21.09 -3.41
N ASN A 80 2.66 20.26 -4.23
CA ASN A 80 2.04 20.73 -5.47
C ASN A 80 0.58 21.15 -5.24
N LYS A 81 0.29 22.45 -5.43
CA LYS A 81 -1.06 23.02 -5.30
C LYS A 81 -2.08 22.40 -6.27
N ASN A 82 -1.64 21.97 -7.45
CA ASN A 82 -2.47 21.33 -8.47
C ASN A 82 -2.79 19.87 -8.13
N ALA A 83 -1.99 19.23 -7.26
CA ALA A 83 -2.21 17.86 -6.77
C ALA A 83 -3.21 17.77 -5.59
N LYS A 84 -3.84 18.89 -5.20
CA LYS A 84 -4.70 18.94 -4.01
C LYS A 84 -6.03 18.23 -4.27
N TRP A 85 -6.23 17.10 -3.59
CA TRP A 85 -7.54 16.47 -3.43
C TRP A 85 -8.32 17.05 -2.24
N LYS A 86 -9.64 17.22 -2.38
CA LYS A 86 -10.54 17.62 -1.28
C LYS A 86 -10.90 16.39 -0.45
N LEU A 87 -10.52 16.40 0.82
CA LEU A 87 -10.88 15.32 1.75
C LEU A 87 -12.37 15.39 2.10
N THR A 88 -13.00 14.23 2.12
CA THR A 88 -14.39 14.00 2.48
C THR A 88 -14.46 13.24 3.80
N TYR A 89 -15.63 13.29 4.47
CA TYR A 89 -15.87 12.46 5.65
C TYR A 89 -15.71 10.97 5.36
N PHE A 90 -16.10 10.54 4.16
CA PHE A 90 -15.95 9.17 3.69
C PHE A 90 -14.48 8.72 3.71
N ASP A 91 -13.57 9.55 3.15
CA ASP A 91 -12.13 9.26 3.14
C ASP A 91 -11.62 9.01 4.57
N VAL A 92 -11.97 9.91 5.49
CA VAL A 92 -11.52 9.86 6.89
C VAL A 92 -12.09 8.64 7.61
N THR A 93 -13.37 8.30 7.39
CA THR A 93 -13.97 7.10 7.99
C THR A 93 -13.30 5.82 7.52
N CYS A 94 -12.98 5.71 6.22
CA CYS A 94 -12.24 4.56 5.69
C CYS A 94 -10.84 4.46 6.30
N GLY A 95 -10.13 5.57 6.41
CA GLY A 95 -8.82 5.63 7.08
C GLY A 95 -8.90 5.22 8.55
N ALA A 96 -9.88 5.74 9.29
CA ALA A 96 -10.08 5.40 10.70
C ALA A 96 -10.39 3.92 10.89
N LEU A 97 -11.27 3.34 10.07
CA LEU A 97 -11.59 1.90 10.13
C LEU A 97 -10.37 1.03 9.76
N SER A 98 -9.56 1.47 8.80
CA SER A 98 -8.31 0.80 8.46
C SER A 98 -7.33 0.79 9.65
N LEU A 99 -7.15 1.94 10.33
CA LEU A 99 -6.33 2.02 11.53
C LEU A 99 -6.85 1.13 12.66
N VAL A 100 -8.18 1.05 12.86
CA VAL A 100 -8.78 0.10 13.82
C VAL A 100 -8.42 -1.34 13.45
N GLY A 101 -8.48 -1.71 12.17
CA GLY A 101 -8.05 -3.02 11.69
C GLY A 101 -6.59 -3.33 12.06
N LEU A 102 -5.67 -2.37 11.87
CA LEU A 102 -4.27 -2.51 12.23
C LEU A 102 -4.05 -2.65 13.75
N VAL A 103 -4.84 -1.93 14.56
CA VAL A 103 -4.80 -2.08 16.03
C VAL A 103 -5.31 -3.45 16.47
N LEU A 104 -6.42 -3.92 15.89
CA LEU A 104 -6.95 -5.26 16.17
C LEU A 104 -5.95 -6.33 15.77
N TRP A 105 -5.29 -6.17 14.62
CA TRP A 105 -4.20 -7.06 14.20
C TRP A 105 -3.12 -7.17 15.28
N TYR A 106 -2.62 -6.04 15.79
CA TYR A 106 -1.58 -6.02 16.81
C TYR A 106 -1.98 -6.76 18.10
N ILE A 107 -3.26 -6.70 18.48
CA ILE A 107 -3.78 -7.29 19.72
C ILE A 107 -4.08 -8.78 19.58
N THR A 108 -4.43 -9.26 18.38
CA THR A 108 -5.14 -10.55 18.24
C THR A 108 -4.28 -11.80 18.49
N LYS A 109 -2.94 -11.71 18.60
CA LYS A 109 -2.01 -12.83 18.92
C LYS A 109 -2.15 -14.11 18.07
N SER A 110 -3.02 -14.13 17.06
CA SER A 110 -3.26 -15.23 16.12
C SER A 110 -2.83 -14.78 14.73
N GLY A 111 -1.90 -15.51 14.11
CA GLY A 111 -1.32 -15.17 12.80
C GLY A 111 -2.36 -15.09 11.68
N ASN A 112 -3.35 -15.98 11.69
CA ASN A 112 -4.38 -16.02 10.65
C ASN A 112 -5.33 -14.83 10.73
N ILE A 113 -5.78 -14.48 11.93
CA ILE A 113 -6.66 -13.32 12.11
C ILE A 113 -5.88 -12.03 11.86
N ALA A 114 -4.60 -12.00 12.25
CA ALA A 114 -3.68 -10.93 11.94
C ALA A 114 -3.60 -10.64 10.44
N ILE A 115 -3.33 -11.67 9.62
CA ILE A 115 -3.27 -11.55 8.16
C ILE A 115 -4.61 -11.05 7.60
N PHE A 116 -5.73 -11.63 8.04
CA PHE A 116 -7.06 -11.22 7.59
C PHE A 116 -7.36 -9.75 7.89
N LEU A 117 -7.06 -9.28 9.10
CA LEU A 117 -7.27 -7.89 9.51
C LEU A 117 -6.37 -6.92 8.74
N SER A 118 -5.12 -7.31 8.45
CA SER A 118 -4.23 -6.51 7.62
C SER A 118 -4.75 -6.36 6.18
N ILE A 119 -5.25 -7.44 5.57
CA ILE A 119 -5.87 -7.39 4.24
C ILE A 119 -7.10 -6.47 4.25
N LEU A 120 -7.95 -6.59 5.27
CA LEU A 120 -9.14 -5.75 5.41
C LEU A 120 -8.77 -4.28 5.60
N ALA A 121 -7.74 -4.00 6.41
CA ALA A 121 -7.22 -2.65 6.62
C ALA A 121 -6.70 -2.04 5.31
N ASP A 122 -5.90 -2.79 4.54
CA ASP A 122 -5.38 -2.33 3.25
C ASP A 122 -6.49 -2.08 2.23
N PHE A 123 -7.51 -2.94 2.20
CA PHE A 123 -8.69 -2.74 1.37
C PHE A 123 -9.43 -1.46 1.74
N LEU A 124 -9.70 -1.23 3.03
CA LEU A 124 -10.35 0.00 3.51
C LEU A 124 -9.51 1.24 3.21
N ALA A 125 -8.19 1.14 3.28
CA ALA A 125 -7.29 2.22 2.86
C ALA A 125 -7.37 2.50 1.36
N ALA A 126 -7.62 1.49 0.52
CA ALA A 126 -7.74 1.62 -0.93
C ALA A 126 -9.08 2.25 -1.38
N VAL A 127 -10.18 1.97 -0.66
CA VAL A 127 -11.55 2.38 -1.02
C VAL A 127 -11.67 3.88 -1.39
N PRO A 128 -11.14 4.84 -0.62
CA PRO A 128 -11.17 6.26 -0.98
C PRO A 128 -10.55 6.58 -2.33
N THR A 129 -9.41 5.94 -2.65
CA THR A 129 -8.72 6.09 -3.94
C THR A 129 -9.54 5.46 -5.06
N ILE A 130 -10.12 4.29 -4.83
CA ILE A 130 -10.97 3.58 -5.81
C ILE A 130 -12.19 4.43 -6.15
N VAL A 131 -12.95 4.89 -5.14
CA VAL A 131 -14.15 5.72 -5.34
C VAL A 131 -13.79 7.00 -6.08
N LYS A 132 -12.66 7.64 -5.73
CA LYS A 132 -12.17 8.81 -6.45
C LYS A 132 -11.85 8.48 -7.92
N ALA A 133 -11.11 7.41 -8.18
CA ALA A 133 -10.73 7.02 -9.54
C ALA A 133 -11.95 6.73 -10.43
N PHE A 134 -13.03 6.19 -9.87
CA PHE A 134 -14.29 5.98 -10.59
C PHE A 134 -15.05 7.28 -10.89
N ASN A 135 -15.12 8.20 -9.93
CA ASN A 135 -15.89 9.45 -10.09
C ASN A 135 -15.11 10.55 -10.83
N TYR A 136 -13.78 10.54 -10.72
CA TYR A 136 -12.86 11.57 -11.23
C TYR A 136 -11.62 10.91 -11.86
N PRO A 137 -11.80 10.12 -12.94
CA PRO A 137 -10.74 9.34 -13.55
C PRO A 137 -9.56 10.18 -14.06
N GLU A 138 -9.80 11.44 -14.43
CA GLU A 138 -8.76 12.39 -14.86
C GLU A 138 -7.79 12.80 -13.75
N THR A 139 -8.12 12.48 -12.49
CA THR A 139 -7.28 12.82 -11.33
C THR A 139 -6.34 11.68 -10.92
N GLU A 140 -6.38 10.56 -11.64
CA GLU A 140 -5.63 9.35 -11.33
C GLU A 140 -4.93 8.75 -12.56
N SER A 141 -3.87 7.98 -12.30
CA SER A 141 -3.14 7.24 -13.34
C SER A 141 -3.32 5.74 -13.13
N ALA A 142 -3.69 5.02 -14.18
CA ALA A 142 -3.87 3.56 -14.12
C ALA A 142 -2.54 2.79 -14.00
N TRP A 143 -1.44 3.40 -14.46
CA TRP A 143 -0.14 2.74 -14.57
C TRP A 143 0.40 2.14 -13.26
N PRO A 144 0.48 2.87 -12.12
CA PRO A 144 0.96 2.29 -10.86
C PRO A 144 0.14 1.07 -10.41
N TYR A 145 -1.18 1.11 -10.57
CA TYR A 145 -2.07 0.02 -10.17
C TYR A 145 -1.92 -1.20 -11.07
N PHE A 146 -1.71 -0.98 -12.37
CA PHE A 146 -1.41 -2.05 -13.32
C PHE A 146 -0.08 -2.74 -12.97
N THR A 147 0.98 -1.96 -12.72
CA THR A 147 2.29 -2.51 -12.31
C THR A 147 2.23 -3.23 -10.96
N ALA A 148 1.45 -2.71 -9.99
CA ALA A 148 1.24 -3.37 -8.71
C ALA A 148 0.49 -4.70 -8.87
N THR A 149 -0.51 -4.74 -9.78
CA THR A 149 -1.26 -5.96 -10.11
C THR A 149 -0.35 -7.02 -10.73
N ILE A 150 0.53 -6.64 -11.67
CA ILE A 150 1.53 -7.56 -12.24
C ILE A 150 2.47 -8.07 -11.14
N SER A 151 2.97 -7.18 -10.28
CA SER A 151 3.82 -7.56 -9.16
C SER A 151 3.13 -8.57 -8.25
N ALA A 152 1.90 -8.31 -7.85
CA ALA A 152 1.11 -9.21 -7.01
C ALA A 152 0.87 -10.56 -7.70
N ALA A 153 0.55 -10.57 -8.99
CA ALA A 153 0.39 -11.79 -9.76
C ALA A 153 1.69 -12.62 -9.82
N LEU A 154 2.83 -11.99 -10.05
CA LEU A 154 4.14 -12.65 -10.02
C LEU A 154 4.43 -13.25 -8.64
N THR A 155 4.19 -12.49 -7.56
CA THR A 155 4.36 -12.97 -6.18
C THR A 155 3.48 -14.18 -5.90
N LEU A 156 2.20 -14.14 -6.27
CA LEU A 156 1.28 -15.26 -6.09
C LEU A 156 1.73 -16.52 -6.85
N LEU A 157 2.27 -16.38 -8.07
CA LEU A 157 2.77 -17.50 -8.86
C LEU A 157 4.02 -18.19 -8.26
N THR A 158 4.68 -17.55 -7.30
CA THR A 158 5.84 -18.13 -6.57
C THR A 158 5.42 -19.03 -5.39
N ILE A 159 4.16 -18.98 -4.95
CA ILE A 159 3.65 -19.70 -3.77
C ILE A 159 3.55 -21.20 -4.07
N GLN A 160 4.41 -22.01 -3.43
CA GLN A 160 4.55 -23.46 -3.67
C GLN A 160 3.36 -24.27 -3.15
N MET A 161 2.80 -23.86 -2.01
CA MET A 161 1.64 -24.50 -1.40
C MET A 161 0.58 -23.44 -1.17
N TRP A 162 -0.58 -23.62 -1.80
CA TRP A 162 -1.72 -22.74 -1.62
C TRP A 162 -2.47 -23.11 -0.35
N ASN A 163 -2.10 -22.45 0.75
CA ASN A 163 -2.81 -22.53 2.02
C ASN A 163 -2.91 -21.14 2.67
N PHE A 164 -3.77 -21.00 3.67
CA PHE A 164 -3.87 -19.76 4.44
C PHE A 164 -2.98 -19.87 5.67
N ALA A 165 -1.73 -19.42 5.57
CA ALA A 165 -0.74 -19.36 6.65
C ALA A 165 -0.89 -20.47 7.72
N THR A 166 -0.96 -21.72 7.25
CA THR A 166 -1.05 -22.95 8.07
C THR A 166 0.18 -23.80 7.86
#